data_AF-B2C8I0-F1
#
_entry.id   AF-B2C8I0-F1
#
_cell.length_a   1.000
_cell.length_b   1.000
_cell.length_c   1.000
_cell.angle_alpha   90.00
_cell.angle_beta   90.00
_cell.angle_gamma   90.00
#
_symmetry.space_group_name_H-M   'P 1'
#
loop_
_entity.id
_entity.type
_entity.pdbx_description
1 polymer ?
#
loop_
_entity_poly.entity_id
_entity_poly.type
_entity_poly.pdbx_seq_one_letter_code
_entity_poly.pdbx_strand_id
1 'polypeptide(L)'
;HKVNIFYTAPTALRSLMGAGDQFVQRSSRESLRLLGTVGEPINPEAWEWYYHVVGEDKSPIVDTWWQTETGGILISPLPGATDLKPGSATRPFFGVQPQLVDAEGNVLEGPADGNLCIIDSWPGQSRSVYGDHQRFVDTYFSTYKGKYFTGDGCRRDEDGYYWITGRVDDVLNVSGHRLGTAEVESALVSHHQV
;
A
#
# COMPACT_ATOMS: atom_id res chain seq x y z
N HIS A 1 -22.35 -9.06 -16.04
CA HIS A 1 -21.21 -9.94 -15.72
C HIS A 1 -21.23 -10.57 -14.31
N LYS A 2 -22.07 -10.13 -13.35
CA LYS A 2 -22.14 -10.71 -11.99
C LYS A 2 -20.75 -10.89 -11.34
N VAL A 3 -19.96 -9.81 -11.36
CA VAL A 3 -18.58 -9.79 -10.89
C VAL A 3 -18.53 -10.22 -9.42
N ASN A 4 -17.59 -11.10 -9.07
CA ASN A 4 -17.42 -11.58 -7.71
C ASN A 4 -16.25 -10.95 -6.96
N ILE A 5 -15.25 -10.47 -7.69
CA ILE A 5 -14.04 -9.83 -7.16
C ILE A 5 -13.83 -8.57 -7.97
N PHE A 6 -13.74 -7.43 -7.30
CA PHE A 6 -13.49 -6.14 -7.94
C PHE A 6 -12.18 -5.55 -7.43
N TYR A 7 -11.26 -5.24 -8.35
CA TYR A 7 -9.90 -4.79 -8.04
C TYR A 7 -9.61 -3.53 -8.85
N THR A 8 -9.34 -2.42 -8.17
CA THR A 8 -9.23 -1.09 -8.78
C THR A 8 -8.23 -0.20 -8.03
N ALA A 9 -7.93 0.98 -8.57
CA ALA A 9 -7.06 1.96 -7.91
C ALA A 9 -7.85 2.93 -7.01
N PRO A 10 -7.25 3.45 -5.92
CA PRO A 10 -7.81 4.51 -5.08
C PRO A 10 -8.24 5.76 -5.85
N THR A 11 -7.50 6.19 -6.88
CA THR A 11 -7.91 7.33 -7.73
C THR A 11 -9.29 7.12 -8.36
N ALA A 12 -9.60 5.90 -8.82
CA ALA A 12 -10.91 5.59 -9.36
C ALA A 12 -11.99 5.60 -8.25
N LEU A 13 -11.66 5.10 -7.06
CA LEU A 13 -12.56 5.12 -5.90
C LEU A 13 -12.89 6.56 -5.50
N ARG A 14 -11.90 7.43 -5.33
CA ARG A 14 -12.09 8.86 -5.01
C ARG A 14 -12.92 9.58 -6.07
N SER A 15 -12.70 9.28 -7.36
CA SER A 15 -13.50 9.85 -8.45
C SER A 15 -14.97 9.42 -8.39
N LEU A 16 -15.24 8.15 -8.05
CA LEU A 16 -16.60 7.64 -7.90
C LEU A 16 -17.29 8.21 -6.64
N MET A 17 -16.55 8.29 -5.54
CA MET A 17 -17.01 8.88 -4.28
C MET A 17 -17.41 10.35 -4.49
N GLY A 18 -16.55 11.15 -5.13
CA GLY A 18 -16.84 12.56 -5.43
C GLY A 18 -18.00 12.80 -6.40
N ALA A 19 -18.34 11.82 -7.24
CA ALA A 19 -19.51 11.89 -8.11
C ALA A 19 -20.85 11.61 -7.38
N GLY A 20 -20.78 11.09 -6.15
CA GLY A 20 -21.91 10.83 -5.28
C GLY A 20 -22.45 9.40 -5.34
N ASP A 21 -22.92 8.91 -4.19
CA ASP A 21 -23.29 7.51 -3.95
C ASP A 21 -24.42 6.98 -4.85
N GLN A 22 -25.31 7.87 -5.32
CA GLN A 22 -26.45 7.52 -6.17
C GLN A 22 -26.07 6.70 -7.41
N PHE A 23 -24.88 6.92 -7.97
CA PHE A 23 -24.39 6.18 -9.14
C PHE A 23 -24.02 4.74 -8.81
N VAL A 24 -23.56 4.50 -7.57
CA VAL A 24 -23.30 3.17 -7.03
C VAL A 24 -24.63 2.54 -6.64
N GLN A 25 -25.39 3.18 -5.74
CA GLN A 25 -26.58 2.64 -5.08
C GLN A 25 -27.72 2.24 -6.04
N ARG A 26 -27.80 2.83 -7.24
CA ARG A 26 -28.79 2.46 -8.27
C ARG A 26 -28.56 1.08 -8.93
N SER A 27 -27.43 0.43 -8.66
CA SER A 27 -27.09 -0.90 -9.19
C SER A 27 -27.20 -1.98 -8.10
N SER A 28 -27.17 -3.26 -8.47
CA SER A 28 -27.00 -4.37 -7.51
C SER A 28 -25.54 -4.83 -7.48
N ARG A 29 -24.99 -5.00 -6.27
CA ARG A 29 -23.62 -5.45 -6.00
C ARG A 29 -23.57 -6.78 -5.24
N GLU A 30 -24.70 -7.48 -5.12
CA GLU A 30 -24.85 -8.72 -4.34
C GLU A 30 -23.87 -9.84 -4.74
N SER A 31 -23.36 -9.83 -5.97
CA SER A 31 -22.41 -10.85 -6.41
C SER A 31 -21.00 -10.64 -5.87
N LEU A 32 -20.65 -9.43 -5.39
CA LEU A 32 -19.34 -9.11 -4.85
C LEU A 32 -19.11 -9.85 -3.53
N ARG A 33 -17.92 -10.43 -3.42
CA ARG A 33 -17.46 -11.17 -2.23
C ARG A 33 -16.12 -10.67 -1.72
N LEU A 34 -15.36 -9.96 -2.56
CA LEU A 34 -14.04 -9.46 -2.26
C LEU A 34 -13.80 -8.18 -3.06
N LEU A 35 -13.30 -7.18 -2.36
CA LEU A 35 -12.83 -5.93 -2.94
C LEU A 35 -11.32 -5.89 -2.82
N GLY A 36 -10.65 -5.23 -3.74
CA GLY A 36 -9.24 -4.93 -3.58
C GLY A 36 -8.88 -3.56 -4.14
N THR A 37 -7.78 -3.03 -3.61
CA THR A 37 -7.21 -1.74 -3.97
C THR A 37 -5.71 -1.83 -4.20
N VAL A 38 -5.18 -1.03 -5.13
CA VAL A 38 -3.79 -1.14 -5.60
C VAL A 38 -3.23 0.16 -6.17
N GLY A 39 -1.92 0.30 -6.05
CA GLY A 39 -1.11 1.21 -6.87
C GLY A 39 -0.73 2.50 -6.18
N GLU A 40 -1.47 2.91 -5.16
CA GLU A 40 -1.19 4.10 -4.35
C GLU A 40 -1.82 3.91 -2.96
N PRO A 41 -1.39 4.69 -1.95
CA PRO A 41 -2.04 4.70 -0.65
C PRO A 41 -3.53 5.05 -0.75
N ILE A 42 -4.38 4.29 -0.07
CA ILE A 42 -5.80 4.61 0.11
C ILE A 42 -5.99 5.31 1.44
N ASN A 43 -6.56 6.51 1.43
CA ASN A 43 -6.88 7.22 2.66
C ASN A 43 -8.07 6.53 3.39
N PRO A 44 -8.14 6.59 4.73
CA PRO A 44 -9.17 5.88 5.50
C PRO A 44 -10.60 6.18 5.06
N GLU A 45 -10.91 7.42 4.69
CA GLU A 45 -12.26 7.79 4.24
C GLU A 45 -12.66 7.09 2.92
N ALA A 46 -11.77 7.06 1.92
CA ALA A 46 -12.04 6.33 0.69
C ALA A 46 -12.13 4.83 0.92
N TRP A 47 -11.34 4.29 1.86
CA TRP A 47 -11.41 2.89 2.27
C TRP A 47 -12.77 2.56 2.91
N GLU A 48 -13.23 3.37 3.85
CA GLU A 48 -14.51 3.18 4.54
C GLU A 48 -15.69 3.32 3.56
N TRP A 49 -15.65 4.31 2.68
CA TRP A 49 -16.64 4.44 1.60
C TRP A 49 -16.67 3.19 0.71
N TYR A 50 -15.50 2.67 0.33
CA TYR A 50 -15.41 1.47 -0.51
C TYR A 50 -15.99 0.24 0.21
N TYR A 51 -15.76 0.11 1.51
CA TYR A 51 -16.29 -0.99 2.32
C TYR A 51 -17.80 -0.89 2.52
N HIS A 52 -18.28 0.26 2.99
CA HIS A 52 -19.69 0.49 3.34
C HIS A 52 -20.58 0.63 2.10
N VAL A 53 -20.20 1.46 1.12
CA VAL A 53 -21.07 1.80 -0.01
C VAL A 53 -20.96 0.80 -1.15
N VAL A 54 -19.73 0.44 -1.54
CA VAL A 54 -19.52 -0.52 -2.64
C VAL A 54 -19.61 -1.97 -2.13
N GLY A 55 -19.01 -2.26 -0.98
CA GLY A 55 -18.98 -3.59 -0.38
C GLY A 55 -20.23 -3.97 0.41
N GLU A 56 -21.12 -3.02 0.70
CA GLU A 56 -22.33 -3.19 1.53
C GLU A 56 -22.03 -3.87 2.88
N ASP A 57 -20.92 -3.50 3.52
CA ASP A 57 -20.46 -4.06 4.81
C ASP A 57 -20.09 -5.55 4.77
N LYS A 58 -20.18 -6.20 3.60
CA LYS A 58 -20.04 -7.66 3.45
C LYS A 58 -18.72 -8.07 2.81
N SER A 59 -18.19 -7.24 1.92
CA SER A 59 -17.00 -7.59 1.14
C SER A 59 -15.74 -7.01 1.77
N PRO A 60 -14.82 -7.85 2.29
CA PRO A 60 -13.54 -7.36 2.81
C PRO A 60 -12.72 -6.71 1.69
N ILE A 61 -11.85 -5.77 2.07
CA ILE A 61 -10.93 -5.08 1.14
C ILE A 61 -9.52 -5.63 1.34
N VAL A 62 -8.93 -6.12 0.26
CA VAL A 62 -7.49 -6.39 0.19
C VAL A 62 -6.75 -5.18 -0.34
N ASP A 63 -6.09 -4.45 0.56
CA ASP A 63 -5.12 -3.42 0.17
C ASP A 63 -3.80 -4.12 -0.18
N THR A 64 -3.34 -3.92 -1.41
CA THR A 64 -2.24 -4.70 -1.99
C THR A 64 -1.08 -3.80 -2.36
N TRP A 65 -0.03 -3.85 -1.56
CA TRP A 65 1.21 -3.15 -1.88
C TRP A 65 2.19 -4.06 -2.63
N TRP A 66 2.67 -3.55 -3.77
CA TRP A 66 3.70 -4.14 -4.62
C TRP A 66 4.17 -3.13 -5.67
N GLN A 67 5.18 -3.51 -6.46
CA GLN A 67 5.74 -2.68 -7.51
C GLN A 67 5.95 -3.50 -8.77
N THR A 68 6.19 -2.84 -9.91
CA THR A 68 6.52 -3.52 -11.17
C THR A 68 7.68 -4.51 -10.98
N GLU A 69 8.69 -4.09 -10.23
CA GLU A 69 9.93 -4.81 -9.94
C GLU A 69 9.74 -6.03 -9.03
N THR A 70 8.60 -6.11 -8.34
CA THR A 70 8.27 -7.23 -7.46
C THR A 70 7.50 -8.33 -8.18
N GLY A 71 6.96 -8.06 -9.36
CA GLY A 71 6.21 -9.01 -10.19
C GLY A 71 4.87 -9.46 -9.62
N GLY A 72 4.57 -9.15 -8.35
CA GLY A 72 3.33 -9.50 -7.69
C GLY A 72 3.26 -8.93 -6.27
N ILE A 73 2.11 -9.16 -5.63
CA ILE A 73 1.73 -8.65 -4.31
C ILE A 73 2.75 -9.08 -3.25
N LEU A 74 3.28 -8.13 -2.48
CA LEU A 74 4.26 -8.40 -1.43
C LEU A 74 3.68 -8.24 -0.01
N ILE A 75 2.84 -7.25 0.21
CA ILE A 75 2.19 -7.00 1.51
C ILE A 75 0.70 -6.81 1.25
N SER A 76 -0.12 -7.66 1.85
CA SER A 76 -1.59 -7.61 1.69
C SER A 76 -2.29 -8.49 2.73
N PRO A 77 -3.51 -8.16 3.16
CA PRO A 77 -4.28 -9.05 4.01
C PRO A 77 -4.73 -10.28 3.22
N LEU A 78 -4.78 -11.43 3.90
CA LEU A 78 -5.42 -12.63 3.38
C LEU A 78 -6.88 -12.63 3.84
N PRO A 79 -7.87 -12.60 2.93
CA PRO A 79 -9.27 -12.56 3.32
C PRO A 79 -9.63 -13.82 4.11
N GLY A 80 -10.19 -13.62 5.32
CA GLY A 80 -10.52 -14.70 6.25
C GLY A 80 -9.40 -15.11 7.21
N ALA A 81 -8.22 -14.48 7.16
CA ALA A 81 -7.12 -14.74 8.08
C ALA A 81 -6.52 -13.49 8.73
N THR A 82 -6.68 -12.32 8.12
CA THR A 82 -6.12 -11.05 8.61
C THR A 82 -7.23 -10.05 8.91
N ASP A 83 -7.29 -9.56 10.15
CA ASP A 83 -8.17 -8.43 10.51
C ASP A 83 -7.71 -7.17 9.79
N LEU A 84 -8.65 -6.33 9.33
CA LEU A 84 -8.35 -5.18 8.48
C LEU A 84 -8.22 -3.90 9.32
N LYS A 85 -7.29 -3.03 8.92
CA LYS A 85 -7.20 -1.64 9.40
C LYS A 85 -7.29 -0.71 8.18
N PRO A 86 -8.23 0.25 8.14
CA PRO A 86 -8.39 1.14 6.98
C PRO A 86 -7.09 1.85 6.60
N GLY A 87 -6.62 1.64 5.38
CA GLY A 87 -5.36 2.22 4.86
C GLY A 87 -4.08 1.44 5.18
N SER A 88 -4.16 0.27 5.82
CA SER A 88 -3.00 -0.61 6.03
C SER A 88 -2.96 -1.75 5.00
N ALA A 89 -1.77 -1.99 4.44
CA ALA A 89 -1.48 -3.19 3.64
C ALA A 89 -1.33 -4.45 4.52
N THR A 90 -1.29 -4.30 5.84
CA THR A 90 -1.26 -5.36 6.86
C THR A 90 0.05 -6.16 6.92
N ARG A 91 0.10 -7.41 6.48
CA ARG A 91 1.20 -8.36 6.70
C ARG A 91 1.85 -8.79 5.39
N PRO A 92 3.14 -9.20 5.42
CA PRO A 92 3.81 -9.73 4.24
C PRO A 92 3.16 -11.02 3.74
N PHE A 93 3.22 -11.20 2.41
CA PHE A 93 2.85 -12.43 1.75
C PHE A 93 3.91 -13.52 1.97
N PHE A 94 3.60 -14.76 1.57
CA PHE A 94 4.48 -15.89 1.79
C PHE A 94 5.86 -15.71 1.14
N GLY A 95 6.92 -15.95 1.94
CA GLY A 95 8.31 -15.81 1.50
C GLY A 95 8.83 -14.37 1.48
N VAL A 96 7.99 -13.37 1.74
CA VAL A 96 8.40 -11.96 1.75
C VAL A 96 8.87 -11.60 3.16
N GLN A 97 10.07 -11.04 3.26
CA GLN A 97 10.70 -10.65 4.53
C GLN A 97 10.95 -9.13 4.54
N PRO A 98 9.94 -8.31 4.90
CA PRO A 98 10.08 -6.87 4.95
C PRO A 98 10.83 -6.41 6.22
N GLN A 99 11.70 -5.43 6.06
CA GLN A 99 12.46 -4.80 7.13
C GLN A 99 12.41 -3.29 7.00
N LEU A 100 12.21 -2.59 8.12
CA LEU A 100 12.33 -1.14 8.18
C LEU A 100 13.74 -0.76 8.60
N VAL A 101 14.32 0.22 7.91
CA VAL A 101 15.64 0.77 8.25
C VAL A 101 15.59 2.29 8.33
N ASP A 102 16.47 2.89 9.13
CA ASP A 102 16.68 4.34 9.14
C ASP A 102 17.43 4.84 7.88
N ALA A 103 17.82 6.12 7.86
CA ALA A 103 18.53 6.71 6.73
C ALA A 103 19.93 6.10 6.52
N GLU A 104 20.58 5.68 7.61
CA GLU A 104 21.89 5.06 7.64
C GLU A 104 21.86 3.56 7.35
N GLY A 105 20.66 2.95 7.31
CA GLY A 105 20.45 1.54 7.03
C GLY A 105 20.45 0.64 8.25
N ASN A 106 20.40 1.21 9.47
CA ASN A 106 20.26 0.46 10.71
C ASN A 106 18.83 -0.08 10.82
N VAL A 107 18.70 -1.30 11.32
CA VAL A 107 17.42 -1.99 11.44
C VAL A 107 16.59 -1.37 12.56
N LEU A 108 15.32 -1.10 12.25
CA LEU A 108 14.33 -0.63 13.22
C LEU A 108 13.46 -1.82 13.66
N GLU A 109 13.53 -2.14 14.94
CA GLU A 109 12.77 -3.23 15.58
C GLU A 109 11.47 -2.72 16.21
N GLY A 110 10.45 -3.58 16.30
CA GLY A 110 9.15 -3.21 16.89
C GLY A 110 8.38 -2.16 16.08
N PRO A 111 7.51 -1.36 16.72
CA PRO A 111 6.80 -0.26 16.07
C PRO A 111 7.79 0.82 15.62
N ALA A 112 7.77 1.19 14.34
CA ALA A 112 8.74 2.13 13.77
C ALA A 112 8.28 2.72 12.44
N ASP A 113 8.87 3.86 12.09
CA ASP A 113 8.74 4.53 10.80
C ASP A 113 10.11 4.53 10.11
N GLY A 114 10.18 4.07 8.86
CA GLY A 114 11.44 3.98 8.15
C GLY A 114 11.33 3.67 6.67
N ASN A 115 12.48 3.39 6.06
CA ASN A 115 12.59 3.00 4.66
C ASN A 115 12.29 1.51 4.54
N LEU A 116 11.37 1.14 3.64
CA LEU A 116 10.98 -0.25 3.44
C LEU A 116 12.01 -0.98 2.58
N CYS A 117 12.51 -2.09 3.09
CA CYS A 117 13.42 -2.99 2.41
C CYS A 117 12.89 -4.42 2.43
N ILE A 118 13.28 -5.24 1.46
CA ILE A 118 13.09 -6.70 1.49
C ILE A 118 14.47 -7.37 1.61
N ILE A 119 14.64 -8.24 2.60
CA ILE A 119 15.97 -8.77 2.98
C ILE A 119 16.35 -10.08 2.30
N ASP A 120 15.43 -10.70 1.57
CA ASP A 120 15.69 -11.91 0.78
C ASP A 120 14.88 -11.86 -0.52
N SER A 121 15.31 -12.63 -1.53
CA SER A 121 14.62 -12.71 -2.80
C SER A 121 13.28 -13.43 -2.69
N TRP A 122 12.41 -13.20 -3.68
CA TRP A 122 11.16 -13.93 -3.85
C TRP A 122 11.02 -14.38 -5.31
N PRO A 123 10.16 -15.38 -5.60
CA PRO A 123 10.05 -15.94 -6.95
C PRO A 123 9.68 -14.93 -8.03
N GLY A 124 8.86 -13.93 -7.72
CA GLY A 124 8.40 -12.90 -8.66
C GLY A 124 9.36 -11.74 -8.89
N GLN A 125 10.48 -11.66 -8.17
CA GLN A 125 11.39 -10.52 -8.24
C GLN A 125 11.95 -10.35 -9.67
N SER A 126 11.95 -9.10 -10.15
CA SER A 126 12.63 -8.72 -11.36
C SER A 126 14.11 -9.11 -11.33
N ARG A 127 14.67 -9.45 -12.49
CA ARG A 127 16.04 -9.99 -12.59
C ARG A 127 17.08 -8.97 -13.03
N SER A 128 16.65 -7.93 -13.74
CA SER A 128 17.49 -6.86 -14.28
C SER A 128 16.62 -5.77 -14.90
N VAL A 129 17.23 -4.62 -15.19
CA VAL A 129 16.75 -3.70 -16.22
C VAL A 129 17.31 -4.16 -17.57
N TYR A 130 16.49 -4.13 -18.62
CA TYR A 130 16.88 -4.60 -19.95
C TYR A 130 18.04 -3.77 -20.52
N GLY A 131 19.14 -4.44 -20.88
CA GLY A 131 20.34 -3.78 -21.42
C GLY A 131 21.20 -3.05 -20.38
N ASP A 132 20.81 -3.03 -19.11
CA ASP A 132 21.49 -2.24 -18.07
C ASP A 132 21.38 -2.88 -16.68
N HIS A 133 22.13 -3.97 -16.45
CA HIS A 133 22.13 -4.64 -15.15
C HIS A 133 22.77 -3.78 -14.05
N GLN A 134 23.74 -2.93 -14.40
CA GLN A 134 24.39 -2.07 -13.41
C GLN A 134 23.39 -1.08 -12.82
N ARG A 135 22.53 -0.48 -13.66
CA ARG A 135 21.43 0.38 -13.18
C ARG A 135 20.48 -0.36 -12.25
N PHE A 136 20.20 -1.64 -12.48
CA PHE A 136 19.37 -2.44 -11.57
C PHE A 136 20.02 -2.56 -10.18
N VAL A 137 21.31 -2.89 -10.14
CA VAL A 137 22.07 -2.98 -8.88
C VAL A 137 22.12 -1.61 -8.18
N ASP A 138 22.44 -0.56 -8.92
CA ASP A 138 22.58 0.79 -8.38
C ASP A 138 21.25 1.33 -7.85
N THR A 139 20.15 1.05 -8.54
CA THR A 139 18.82 1.56 -8.16
C THR A 139 18.26 0.86 -6.92
N TYR A 140 18.33 -0.47 -6.88
CA TYR A 140 17.58 -1.25 -5.87
C TYR A 140 18.46 -1.86 -4.77
N PHE A 141 19.78 -1.94 -4.94
CA PHE A 141 20.66 -2.69 -4.01
C PHE A 141 21.87 -1.90 -3.49
N SER A 142 22.11 -0.67 -3.98
CA SER A 142 23.27 0.13 -3.56
C SER A 142 23.05 0.93 -2.28
N THR A 143 21.84 1.48 -2.09
CA THR A 143 21.48 2.33 -0.94
C THR A 143 21.63 1.56 0.38
N TYR A 144 21.06 0.37 0.45
CA TYR A 144 21.13 -0.50 1.62
C TYR A 144 21.71 -1.86 1.23
N LYS A 145 23.03 -2.01 1.42
CA LYS A 145 23.75 -3.23 1.04
C LYS A 145 23.09 -4.49 1.61
N GLY A 146 22.94 -5.49 0.75
CA GLY A 146 22.33 -6.78 1.11
C GLY A 146 20.80 -6.75 1.18
N LYS A 147 20.15 -5.66 0.77
CA LYS A 147 18.69 -5.51 0.79
C LYS A 147 18.19 -5.01 -0.56
N TYR A 148 16.99 -5.43 -0.94
CA TYR A 148 16.22 -4.76 -2.00
C TYR A 148 15.52 -3.54 -1.39
N PHE A 149 15.93 -2.34 -1.80
CA PHE A 149 15.28 -1.10 -1.40
C PHE A 149 14.10 -0.80 -2.32
N THR A 150 12.91 -0.64 -1.75
CA THR A 150 11.67 -0.42 -2.51
C THR A 150 11.55 1.03 -2.98
N GLY A 151 12.22 1.97 -2.29
CA GLY A 151 12.00 3.41 -2.46
C GLY A 151 10.74 3.93 -1.76
N ASP A 152 10.04 3.10 -0.97
CA ASP A 152 8.88 3.51 -0.19
C ASP A 152 9.21 3.70 1.29
N GLY A 153 8.55 4.69 1.89
CA GLY A 153 8.46 4.87 3.32
C GLY A 153 7.35 3.98 3.88
N CYS A 154 7.56 3.47 5.09
CA CYS A 154 6.59 2.61 5.73
C CYS A 154 6.65 2.75 7.25
N ARG A 155 5.46 2.72 7.86
CA ARG A 155 5.27 2.56 9.29
C ARG A 155 4.86 1.13 9.61
N ARG A 156 5.48 0.52 10.61
CA ARG A 156 5.02 -0.71 11.26
C ARG A 156 4.44 -0.38 12.62
N ASP A 157 3.23 -0.81 12.89
CA ASP A 157 2.57 -0.59 14.19
C ASP A 157 2.83 -1.70 15.22
N GLU A 158 2.23 -1.58 16.39
CA GLU A 158 2.33 -2.53 17.51
C GLU A 158 1.84 -3.94 17.20
N ASP A 159 0.91 -4.09 16.25
CA ASP A 159 0.40 -5.38 15.80
C ASP A 159 1.25 -5.98 14.67
N GLY A 160 2.29 -5.25 14.25
CA GLY A 160 3.15 -5.59 13.12
C GLY A 160 2.51 -5.33 11.76
N TYR A 161 1.51 -4.44 11.68
CA TYR A 161 0.87 -4.06 10.42
C TYR A 161 1.69 -2.98 9.72
N TYR A 162 1.85 -3.13 8.42
CA TYR A 162 2.61 -2.23 7.55
C TYR A 162 1.67 -1.21 6.92
N TRP A 163 2.04 0.06 7.02
CA TRP A 163 1.34 1.22 6.48
C TRP A 163 2.29 1.91 5.52
N ILE A 164 1.94 1.94 4.23
CA ILE A 164 2.80 2.52 3.21
C ILE A 164 2.53 4.01 3.15
N THR A 165 3.54 4.82 3.46
CA THR A 165 3.40 6.28 3.55
C THR A 165 3.67 6.99 2.22
N GLY A 166 4.06 6.23 1.20
CA GLY A 166 4.42 6.72 -0.13
C GLY A 166 5.92 6.67 -0.41
N ARG A 167 6.30 7.22 -1.56
CA ARG A 167 7.68 7.33 -2.06
C ARG A 167 8.55 8.16 -1.14
N VAL A 168 9.75 7.67 -0.78
CA VAL A 168 10.68 8.44 0.08
C VAL A 168 11.29 9.63 -0.65
N ASP A 169 11.38 9.57 -1.97
CA ASP A 169 11.81 10.66 -2.83
C ASP A 169 10.78 11.81 -2.86
N ASP A 170 9.52 11.52 -2.53
CA ASP A 170 8.44 12.50 -2.43
C ASP A 170 8.17 12.98 -0.99
N VAL A 171 8.95 12.53 0.01
CA VAL A 171 8.77 12.92 1.42
C VAL A 171 9.15 14.39 1.63
N LEU A 172 8.21 15.16 2.19
CA LEU A 172 8.44 16.54 2.61
C LEU A 172 9.22 16.54 3.93
N ASN A 173 10.36 17.21 3.96
CA ASN A 173 11.09 17.51 5.19
C ASN A 173 10.71 18.90 5.68
N VAL A 174 9.89 18.97 6.74
CA VAL A 174 9.48 20.23 7.37
C VAL A 174 10.08 20.28 8.77
N SER A 175 11.08 21.15 8.97
CA SER A 175 11.75 21.35 10.26
C SER A 175 12.37 20.08 10.87
N GLY A 176 12.86 19.15 10.05
CA GLY A 176 13.51 17.92 10.53
C GLY A 176 12.54 16.76 10.76
N HIS A 177 11.23 16.97 10.58
CA HIS A 177 10.23 15.91 10.56
C HIS A 177 9.99 15.45 9.12
N ARG A 178 10.13 14.14 8.88
CA ARG A 178 9.76 13.49 7.63
C ARG A 178 8.25 13.26 7.63
N LEU A 179 7.54 13.91 6.72
CA LEU A 179 6.10 13.76 6.53
C LEU A 179 5.83 13.00 5.23
N GLY A 180 5.15 11.86 5.32
CA GLY A 180 4.71 11.11 4.14
C GLY A 180 3.61 11.86 3.40
N THR A 181 3.64 11.83 2.07
CA THR A 181 2.59 12.45 1.24
C THR A 181 1.21 11.87 1.55
N ALA A 182 1.13 10.57 1.80
CA ALA A 182 -0.12 9.89 2.15
C ALA A 182 -0.78 10.44 3.42
N GLU A 183 0.02 10.78 4.44
CA GLU A 183 -0.50 11.32 5.70
C GLU A 183 -1.03 12.75 5.52
N VAL A 184 -0.29 13.57 4.75
CA VAL A 184 -0.68 14.95 4.43
C VAL A 184 -1.96 14.97 3.58
N GLU A 185 -2.02 14.13 2.55
CA GLU A 185 -3.21 13.98 1.70
C GLU A 185 -4.41 13.48 2.51
N SER A 186 -4.22 12.46 3.36
CA SER A 186 -5.29 11.95 4.22
C SER A 186 -5.82 13.01 5.17
N ALA A 187 -4.95 13.84 5.76
CA ALA A 187 -5.35 14.94 6.62
C ALA A 187 -6.15 16.01 5.86
N LEU A 188 -5.74 16.34 4.62
CA LEU A 188 -6.44 17.32 3.80
C LEU A 188 -7.85 16.87 3.40
N VAL A 189 -7.99 15.61 2.97
CA VAL A 189 -9.30 15.05 2.56
C VAL A 189 -10.27 14.95 3.73
N SER A 190 -9.78 14.79 4.98
CA SER A 190 -10.66 14.77 6.17
C SER A 190 -11.38 16.09 6.48
N HIS A 191 -11.05 17.18 5.78
CA HIS A 191 -11.69 18.48 5.97
C HIS A 191 -12.94 18.64 5.09
N HIS A 192 -14.10 18.92 5.70
CA HIS A 192 -15.44 19.03 5.07
C HIS A 192 -15.63 19.91 3.80
N GLN A 193 -14.60 20.65 3.38
CA GLN A 193 -14.63 21.53 2.19
C GLN A 193 -13.73 21.04 1.06
N VAL A 194 -12.97 19.96 1.32
CA VAL A 194 -12.12 19.26 0.36
C VAL A 194 -12.83 17.97 -0.02
#